data_AF-A0A6N6MPI2-F1
#
_entry.id   AF-A0A6N6MPI2-F1
#
_cell.length_a   1.000
_cell.length_b   1.000
_cell.length_c   1.000
_cell.angle_alpha   90.00
_cell.angle_beta   90.00
_cell.angle_gamma   90.00
#
_symmetry.space_group_name_H-M   'P 1'
#
loop_
_entity.id
_entity.type
_entity.pdbx_description
1 polymer ?
#
loop_
_entity_poly.entity_id
_entity_poly.type
_entity_poly.pdbx_seq_one_letter_code
_entity_poly.pdbx_strand_id
1 'polypeptide(L)'
;MKNELILRTKCFALDCWSFCFKVPKSREYNAFVNQLIRSSSSVGANYRAAQRAKSTADFINKLKIVKEEVDESVYWLEIFQEVLPEHEEEVLKLQKEGKELLAITVASINTAKRNRQRK
;
A
#
# COMPACT_ATOMS: atom_id res chain seq x y z
N MET A 1 5.65 -1.97 16.63
CA MET A 1 6.34 -2.26 15.36
C MET A 1 5.80 -3.44 14.55
N LYS A 2 6.14 -4.73 14.76
CA LYS A 2 5.65 -5.81 13.84
C LYS A 2 4.12 -5.92 13.76
N ASN A 3 3.46 -5.97 14.92
CA ASN A 3 1.99 -6.06 14.98
C ASN A 3 1.31 -4.76 14.51
N GLU A 4 1.99 -3.64 14.67
CA GLU A 4 1.51 -2.31 14.29
C GLU A 4 1.45 -2.14 12.77
N LEU A 5 2.49 -2.54 12.03
CA LEU A 5 2.48 -2.43 10.56
C LEU A 5 1.51 -3.43 9.90
N ILE A 6 1.29 -4.60 10.51
CA ILE A 6 0.23 -5.51 10.06
C ILE A 6 -1.15 -4.85 10.20
N LEU A 7 -1.37 -4.11 11.30
CA LEU A 7 -2.62 -3.38 11.50
C LEU A 7 -2.73 -2.20 10.54
N ARG A 8 -1.70 -1.34 10.44
CA ARG A 8 -1.70 -0.18 9.53
C ARG A 8 -1.96 -0.57 8.07
N THR A 9 -1.26 -1.58 7.56
CA THR A 9 -1.48 -2.05 6.16
C THR A 9 -2.86 -2.67 5.95
N LYS A 10 -3.47 -3.28 6.98
CA LYS A 10 -4.86 -3.73 6.93
C LYS A 10 -5.82 -2.54 6.93
N CYS A 11 -5.62 -1.58 7.82
CA CYS A 11 -6.43 -0.36 7.90
C CYS A 11 -6.38 0.41 6.60
N PHE A 12 -5.20 0.61 6.01
CA PHE A 12 -5.03 1.25 4.70
C PHE A 12 -5.91 0.61 3.61
N ALA A 13 -5.96 -0.73 3.55
CA ALA A 13 -6.82 -1.44 2.60
C ALA A 13 -8.33 -1.23 2.90
N LEU A 14 -8.71 -1.21 4.18
CA LEU A 14 -10.11 -0.96 4.58
C LEU A 14 -10.54 0.48 4.31
N ASP A 15 -9.65 1.44 4.56
CA ASP A 15 -9.93 2.85 4.35
C ASP A 15 -10.03 3.16 2.84
N CYS A 16 -9.16 2.55 2.01
CA CYS A 16 -9.29 2.59 0.55
C CYS A 16 -10.61 1.96 0.09
N TRP A 17 -11.02 0.83 0.68
CA TRP A 17 -12.31 0.22 0.36
C TRP A 17 -13.49 1.11 0.75
N SER A 18 -13.45 1.75 1.92
CA SER A 18 -14.47 2.69 2.37
C SER A 18 -14.55 3.93 1.50
N PHE A 19 -13.42 4.43 0.99
CA PHE A 19 -13.40 5.49 -0.01
C PHE A 19 -14.04 5.01 -1.33
N CYS A 20 -13.61 3.86 -1.86
CA CYS A 20 -14.16 3.29 -3.10
C CYS A 20 -15.68 3.05 -3.04
N PHE A 21 -16.25 2.80 -1.86
CA PHE A 21 -17.69 2.66 -1.67
C PHE A 21 -18.47 3.96 -1.97
N LYS A 22 -17.84 5.13 -1.83
CA LYS A 22 -18.44 6.46 -2.07
C LYS A 22 -18.30 6.91 -3.52
N VAL A 23 -17.38 6.31 -4.28
CA VAL A 23 -17.10 6.67 -5.68
C VAL A 23 -18.33 6.44 -6.57
N PRO A 24 -18.65 7.35 -7.51
CA PRO A 24 -19.76 7.17 -8.43
C PRO A 24 -19.66 5.89 -9.25
N LYS A 25 -20.79 5.25 -9.55
CA LYS A 25 -20.83 4.01 -10.32
C LYS A 25 -20.88 4.31 -11.82
N SER A 26 -19.73 4.21 -12.48
CA SER A 26 -19.61 4.24 -13.95
C SER A 26 -18.57 3.24 -14.42
N ARG A 27 -18.49 2.99 -15.73
CA ARG A 27 -17.47 2.09 -16.31
C ARG A 27 -16.05 2.59 -15.99
N GLU A 28 -15.83 3.90 -16.14
CA GLU A 28 -14.55 4.58 -15.93
C GLU A 28 -14.14 4.49 -14.45
N TYR A 29 -15.03 4.85 -13.54
CA TYR A 29 -14.76 4.78 -12.10
C TYR A 29 -14.54 3.35 -11.62
N ASN A 30 -15.35 2.39 -12.09
CA ASN A 30 -15.20 0.99 -11.71
C ASN A 30 -13.83 0.43 -12.11
N ALA A 31 -13.25 0.88 -13.23
CA ALA A 31 -11.91 0.47 -13.64
C ALA A 31 -10.86 0.89 -12.60
N PHE A 32 -10.89 2.14 -12.13
CA PHE A 32 -9.95 2.64 -11.13
C PHE A 32 -10.22 2.11 -9.72
N VAL A 33 -11.48 1.96 -9.34
CA VAL A 33 -11.88 1.33 -8.06
C VAL A 33 -11.32 -0.07 -7.96
N ASN A 34 -11.45 -0.87 -9.02
CA ASN A 34 -10.93 -2.23 -9.04
C ASN A 34 -9.40 -2.27 -8.88
N GLN A 35 -8.69 -1.33 -9.49
CA GLN A 35 -7.23 -1.25 -9.37
C GLN A 35 -6.79 -0.83 -7.97
N LEU A 36 -7.44 0.18 -7.38
CA LEU A 36 -7.13 0.64 -6.02
C LEU A 36 -7.45 -0.44 -4.97
N ILE A 37 -8.59 -1.13 -5.08
CA ILE A 37 -8.94 -2.22 -4.14
C ILE A 37 -7.92 -3.35 -4.21
N ARG A 38 -7.50 -3.74 -5.42
CA ARG A 38 -6.52 -4.83 -5.59
C ARG A 38 -5.16 -4.45 -5.04
N SER A 39 -4.62 -3.30 -5.44
CA SER A 39 -3.29 -2.85 -4.99
C SER A 39 -3.25 -2.63 -3.47
N SER A 40 -4.19 -1.86 -2.92
CA SER A 40 -4.22 -1.55 -1.47
C SER A 40 -4.38 -2.79 -0.60
N SER A 41 -5.19 -3.78 -1.00
CA SER A 41 -5.32 -5.05 -0.27
C SER A 41 -4.07 -5.95 -0.40
N SER A 42 -3.38 -5.90 -1.55
CA SER A 42 -2.14 -6.62 -1.80
C SER A 42 -1.00 -6.16 -0.88
N VAL A 43 -0.97 -4.87 -0.50
CA VAL A 43 -0.03 -4.32 0.51
C VAL A 43 -0.03 -5.14 1.80
N GLY A 44 -1.20 -5.26 2.44
CA GLY A 44 -1.35 -5.99 3.69
C GLY A 44 -1.11 -7.49 3.55
N ALA A 45 -1.57 -8.09 2.44
CA ALA A 45 -1.38 -9.50 2.16
C ALA A 45 0.11 -9.87 2.02
N ASN A 46 0.84 -9.11 1.19
CA ASN A 46 2.27 -9.32 0.96
C ASN A 46 3.12 -8.94 2.17
N TYR A 47 2.73 -7.92 2.95
CA TYR A 47 3.44 -7.60 4.18
C TYR A 47 3.33 -8.74 5.20
N ARG A 48 2.13 -9.32 5.36
CA ARG A 48 1.94 -10.52 6.21
C ARG A 48 2.74 -11.73 5.70
N ALA A 49 2.86 -11.89 4.39
CA ALA A 49 3.70 -12.93 3.81
C ALA A 49 5.20 -12.68 4.09
N ALA A 50 5.66 -11.43 4.04
CA ALA A 50 7.03 -11.07 4.39
C ALA A 50 7.36 -11.42 5.84
N GLN A 51 6.41 -11.27 6.77
CA GLN A 51 6.63 -11.68 8.17
C GLN A 51 6.86 -13.19 8.35
N ARG A 52 6.51 -14.01 7.36
CA ARG A 52 6.73 -15.47 7.31
C ARG A 52 7.84 -15.87 6.33
N ALA A 53 8.71 -14.94 5.95
CA ALA A 53 9.79 -15.21 5.02
C ALA A 53 10.75 -16.29 5.53
N LYS A 54 11.23 -17.14 4.62
CA LYS A 54 12.10 -18.28 4.94
C LYS A 54 13.59 -17.91 5.01
N SER A 55 13.95 -16.74 4.49
CA SER A 55 15.31 -16.22 4.49
C SER A 55 15.31 -14.69 4.37
N THR A 56 16.45 -14.05 4.59
CA THR A 56 16.59 -12.59 4.39
C THR A 56 16.39 -12.18 2.92
N ALA A 57 16.84 -13.01 1.96
CA ALA A 57 16.60 -12.76 0.54
C ALA A 57 15.10 -12.83 0.20
N ASP A 58 14.41 -13.83 0.74
CA ASP A 58 12.97 -13.99 0.57
C ASP A 58 12.17 -12.84 1.23
N PHE A 59 12.60 -12.39 2.41
CA PHE A 59 12.02 -11.23 3.09
C PHE A 59 12.12 -9.97 2.24
N ILE A 60 13.31 -9.68 1.70
CA ILE A 60 13.55 -8.54 0.82
C ILE A 60 12.69 -8.63 -0.44
N ASN A 61 12.60 -9.83 -1.05
CA ASN A 61 11.80 -10.01 -2.27
C ASN A 61 10.31 -9.71 -2.01
N LYS A 62 9.75 -10.23 -0.92
CA LYS A 62 8.35 -9.96 -0.55
C LYS A 62 8.10 -8.49 -0.23
N LEU A 63 9.04 -7.81 0.44
CA LEU A 63 8.91 -6.37 0.69
C LEU A 63 9.00 -5.52 -0.59
N LYS A 64 9.70 -5.97 -1.64
CA LYS A 64 9.66 -5.26 -2.93
C LYS A 64 8.27 -5.30 -3.56
N ILE A 65 7.58 -6.44 -3.46
CA ILE A 65 6.18 -6.54 -3.89
C ILE A 65 5.32 -5.57 -3.08
N VAL A 66 5.46 -5.55 -1.75
CA VAL A 66 4.75 -4.55 -0.92
C VAL A 66 5.03 -3.12 -1.38
N LYS A 67 6.29 -2.79 -1.69
CA LYS A 67 6.68 -1.47 -2.18
C LYS A 67 5.95 -1.13 -3.49
N GLU A 68 5.95 -2.04 -4.46
CA GLU A 68 5.27 -1.86 -5.76
C GLU A 68 3.77 -1.64 -5.58
N GLU A 69 3.12 -2.43 -4.73
CA GLU A 69 1.68 -2.36 -4.47
C GLU A 69 1.26 -1.08 -3.73
N VAL A 70 2.07 -0.60 -2.78
CA VAL A 70 1.81 0.68 -2.09
C VAL A 70 1.96 1.85 -3.06
N ASP A 71 3.01 1.84 -3.88
CA ASP A 71 3.29 2.88 -4.87
C ASP A 71 2.14 2.96 -5.90
N GLU A 72 1.69 1.80 -6.40
CA GLU A 72 0.53 1.72 -7.28
C GLU A 72 -0.76 2.22 -6.60
N SER A 73 -0.99 1.87 -5.33
CA SER A 73 -2.16 2.37 -4.59
C SER A 73 -2.16 3.90 -4.50
N VAL A 74 -1.00 4.50 -4.24
CA VAL A 74 -0.82 5.96 -4.16
C VAL A 74 -1.09 6.60 -5.52
N TYR A 75 -0.60 6.02 -6.62
CA TYR A 75 -0.87 6.50 -7.97
C TYR A 75 -2.38 6.53 -8.29
N TRP A 76 -3.13 5.48 -7.94
CA TRP A 76 -4.57 5.48 -8.15
C TRP A 76 -5.29 6.53 -7.30
N LEU A 77 -4.82 6.80 -6.08
CA LEU A 77 -5.33 7.88 -5.24
C LEU A 77 -5.02 9.26 -5.84
N GLU A 78 -3.87 9.45 -6.48
CA GLU A 78 -3.54 10.70 -7.21
C GLU A 78 -4.50 10.91 -8.38
N ILE A 79 -4.84 9.86 -9.13
CA ILE A 79 -5.88 9.95 -10.16
C ILE A 79 -7.23 10.34 -9.56
N PHE A 80 -7.65 9.71 -8.46
CA PHE A 80 -8.93 10.02 -7.80
C PHE A 80 -8.99 11.45 -7.26
N GLN A 81 -7.87 12.03 -6.84
CA GLN A 81 -7.81 13.44 -6.45
C GLN A 81 -8.20 14.37 -7.61
N GLU A 82 -7.73 14.07 -8.83
CA GLU A 82 -8.00 14.87 -10.02
C GLU A 82 -9.43 14.69 -10.55
N VAL A 83 -10.00 13.47 -10.46
CA VAL A 83 -11.33 13.18 -11.03
C VAL A 83 -12.48 13.32 -10.04
N LEU A 84 -12.21 13.39 -8.74
CA LEU A 84 -13.20 13.56 -7.66
C LEU A 84 -12.73 14.62 -6.64
N PRO A 85 -12.63 15.90 -7.04
CA PRO A 85 -12.16 16.97 -6.17
C PRO A 85 -13.01 17.15 -4.90
N GLU A 86 -14.29 16.76 -4.92
CA GLU A 86 -15.17 16.77 -3.75
C GLU A 86 -14.71 15.81 -2.63
N HIS A 87 -13.82 14.86 -2.94
CA HIS A 87 -13.25 13.91 -1.98
C HIS A 87 -11.77 14.18 -1.66
N GLU A 88 -11.23 15.34 -2.06
CA GLU A 88 -9.79 15.66 -1.95
C GLU A 88 -9.22 15.45 -0.54
N GLU A 89 -9.90 15.92 0.52
CA GLU A 89 -9.39 15.77 1.89
C GLU A 89 -9.24 14.31 2.33
N GLU A 90 -10.16 13.44 1.92
CA GLU A 90 -10.12 12.01 2.23
C GLU A 90 -9.00 11.34 1.44
N VAL A 91 -8.89 11.66 0.15
CA VAL A 91 -7.84 11.14 -0.74
C VAL A 91 -6.45 11.55 -0.25
N LEU A 92 -6.25 12.81 0.16
CA LEU A 92 -4.98 13.29 0.70
C LEU A 92 -4.57 12.55 1.99
N LYS A 93 -5.52 12.21 2.86
CA LYS A 93 -5.27 11.39 4.06
C LYS A 93 -4.80 9.98 3.68
N LEU A 94 -5.46 9.35 2.70
CA LEU A 94 -5.06 8.03 2.20
C LEU A 94 -3.69 8.07 1.52
N GLN A 95 -3.42 9.07 0.68
CA GLN A 95 -2.13 9.26 0.04
C GLN A 95 -1.02 9.43 1.08
N LYS A 96 -1.27 10.20 2.15
CA LYS A 96 -0.31 10.39 3.23
C LYS A 96 0.04 9.06 3.90
N GLU A 97 -0.96 8.26 4.29
CA GLU A 97 -0.72 6.94 4.88
C GLU A 97 0.03 6.02 3.90
N GLY A 98 -0.36 6.00 2.63
CA GLY A 98 0.33 5.23 1.58
C GLY A 98 1.81 5.64 1.44
N LYS A 99 2.09 6.95 1.39
CA LYS A 99 3.45 7.50 1.30
C LYS A 99 4.28 7.16 2.55
N GLU A 100 3.69 7.17 3.74
CA GLU A 100 4.34 6.71 4.97
C GLU A 100 4.66 5.20 4.94
N LEU A 101 3.70 4.36 4.54
CA LEU A 101 3.90 2.92 4.38
C LEU A 101 4.99 2.60 3.34
N LEU A 102 5.04 3.36 2.25
CA LEU A 102 6.07 3.25 1.22
C LEU A 102 7.46 3.56 1.80
N ALA A 103 7.59 4.68 2.50
CA ALA A 103 8.85 5.08 3.13
C ALA A 103 9.35 4.04 4.14
N ILE A 104 8.45 3.52 4.99
CA ILE A 104 8.76 2.46 5.96
C ILE A 104 9.20 1.18 5.25
N THR A 105 8.53 0.80 4.17
CA THR A 105 8.86 -0.40 3.39
C THR A 105 10.24 -0.27 2.74
N VAL A 106 10.56 0.88 2.13
CA VAL A 106 11.88 1.17 1.54
C VAL A 106 12.97 1.15 2.61
N ALA A 107 12.76 1.79 3.76
CA ALA A 107 13.70 1.78 4.87
C ALA A 107 13.96 0.35 5.40
N SER A 108 12.91 -0.47 5.46
CA SER A 108 12.99 -1.89 5.87
C SER A 108 13.82 -2.72 4.89
N ILE A 109 13.62 -2.54 3.58
CA ILE A 109 14.42 -3.19 2.53
C ILE A 109 15.89 -2.80 2.66
N ASN A 110 16.19 -1.50 2.77
CA ASN A 110 17.56 -1.00 2.85
C ASN A 110 18.29 -1.49 4.10
N THR A 111 17.57 -1.60 5.21
CA THR A 111 18.12 -2.14 6.47
C THR A 111 18.41 -3.63 6.36
N ALA A 112 17.50 -4.41 5.77
CA ALA A 112 17.72 -5.85 5.55
C ALA A 112 18.90 -6.12 4.60
N LYS A 113 19.06 -5.33 3.53
CA LYS A 113 20.21 -5.41 2.61
C LYS A 113 21.54 -5.14 3.32
N ARG A 114 21.63 -4.05 4.09
CA ARG A 114 22.84 -3.69 4.84
C ARG A 114 23.25 -4.79 5.82
N ASN A 115 22.28 -5.36 6.56
CA ASN A 115 22.55 -6.44 7.51
C ASN A 115 23.02 -7.73 6.83
N ARG A 116 22.58 -8.00 5.60
CA ARG A 116 23.03 -9.15 4.82
C ARG A 116 24.46 -9.00 4.31
N GLN A 117 24.91 -7.78 3.97
CA GLN A 117 26.27 -7.51 3.49
C GLN A 117 27.33 -7.51 4.60
N ARG A 118 26.90 -7.33 5.86
CA ARG A 118 27.77 -7.39 7.04
C ARG A 118 28.01 -8.81 7.56
N LYS A 119 27.28 -9.80 7.04
CA LYS A 119 27.44 -11.22 7.35
C LYS A 119 28.21 -11.89 6.23
#